data_AF-A0A0C3FAR3-F1
#
_entry.id   AF-A0A0C3FAR3-F1
#
_cell.length_a   1.000
_cell.length_b   1.000
_cell.length_c   1.000
_cell.angle_alpha   90.00
_cell.angle_beta   90.00
_cell.angle_gamma   90.00
#
_symmetry.space_group_name_H-M   'P 1'
#
loop_
_entity.id
_entity.type
_entity.pdbx_description
1 polymer ?
#
loop_
_entity_poly.entity_id
_entity_poly.type
_entity_poly.pdbx_seq_one_letter_code
_entity_poly.pdbx_strand_id
1 'polypeptide(L)'
;MIAWLSSFKDYEEDMVQLCQFAYEARATPYMKELKKRSGKGSSTMVESNETNFLKLRHYIGRLGSHVKAARTLVAAAKRFPAFFDDFKIECLPSSKPDELPPPMDELTTLDGIVGRMLKNENTSKVPFYRNALNAMDTKLQIYQRLKNEYENPTLMPRVHAELILLEHFYKSGYDFVDGDKYIGCSKPACYCCYHYISAHPGNFVRPASHNKTYLAWRPPDVVDDDAEGSAMKHRRDIVNKMVEKIRTDVLEQIEKQSGRRHTHPDSTTGITASVAVDGPHGPSGSRQTFRVRSSQFSTNSRGIVTVVPDRVRL
;
A
#
# COMPACT_ATOMS: atom_id res chain seq x y z
N MET A 1 -26.85 19.93 1.23
CA MET A 1 -26.02 18.71 1.06
C MET A 1 -26.67 17.72 0.10
N ILE A 2 -27.93 17.32 0.32
CA ILE A 2 -28.63 16.36 -0.57
C ILE A 2 -28.63 16.83 -2.03
N ALA A 3 -29.07 18.06 -2.30
CA ALA A 3 -29.05 18.61 -3.68
C ALA A 3 -27.65 18.61 -4.33
N TRP A 4 -26.61 18.91 -3.56
CA TRP A 4 -25.22 18.85 -4.03
C TRP A 4 -24.73 17.42 -4.29
N LEU A 5 -25.20 16.43 -3.55
CA LEU A 5 -24.91 15.03 -3.86
C LEU A 5 -25.68 14.55 -5.09
N SER A 6 -26.92 15.00 -5.24
CA SER A 6 -27.73 14.69 -6.42
C SER A 6 -27.12 15.25 -7.71
N SER A 7 -26.45 16.41 -7.66
CA SER A 7 -25.82 16.98 -8.86
C SER A 7 -24.65 16.16 -9.43
N PHE A 8 -24.13 15.16 -8.70
CA PHE A 8 -23.17 14.22 -9.30
C PHE A 8 -23.82 13.33 -10.36
N LYS A 9 -25.14 13.09 -10.26
CA LYS A 9 -25.90 12.26 -11.21
C LYS A 9 -26.04 12.92 -12.57
N ASP A 10 -26.02 14.25 -12.62
CA ASP A 10 -26.10 15.04 -13.85
C ASP A 10 -24.92 14.77 -14.80
N TYR A 11 -23.85 14.13 -14.30
CA TYR A 11 -22.64 13.79 -15.06
C TYR A 11 -22.45 12.26 -15.21
N GLU A 12 -23.46 11.44 -14.94
CA GLU A 12 -23.34 9.96 -15.02
C GLU A 12 -22.93 9.46 -16.42
N GLU A 13 -23.26 10.18 -17.48
CA GLU A 13 -22.92 9.81 -18.86
C GLU A 13 -21.57 10.41 -19.33
N ASP A 14 -21.05 11.43 -18.62
CA ASP A 14 -19.79 12.10 -18.96
C ASP A 14 -18.77 11.96 -17.82
N MET A 15 -17.95 10.90 -17.91
CA MET A 15 -16.91 10.59 -16.94
C MET A 15 -15.86 11.69 -16.78
N VAL A 16 -15.60 12.46 -17.85
CA VAL A 16 -14.62 13.55 -17.82
C VAL A 16 -15.18 14.71 -17.01
N GLN A 17 -16.41 15.13 -17.29
CA GLN A 17 -17.09 16.16 -16.51
C GLN A 17 -17.31 15.72 -15.06
N LEU A 18 -17.66 14.45 -14.82
CA LEU A 18 -17.77 13.91 -13.46
C LEU A 18 -16.45 14.03 -12.69
N CYS A 19 -15.32 13.69 -13.30
CA CYS A 19 -14.00 13.84 -12.68
C CYS A 19 -13.64 15.31 -12.42
N GLN A 20 -13.98 16.21 -13.34
CA GLN A 20 -13.76 17.65 -13.20
C GLN A 20 -14.62 18.25 -12.08
N PHE A 21 -15.91 17.92 -12.04
CA PHE A 21 -16.83 18.31 -10.98
C PHE A 21 -16.36 17.77 -9.63
N ALA A 22 -15.97 16.49 -9.57
CA ALA A 22 -15.43 15.89 -8.36
C ALA A 22 -14.11 16.53 -7.91
N TYR A 23 -13.26 17.02 -8.83
CA TYR A 23 -12.06 17.76 -8.50
C TYR A 23 -12.38 19.12 -7.85
N GLU A 24 -13.33 19.87 -8.39
CA GLU A 24 -13.74 21.17 -7.88
C GLU A 24 -14.46 21.05 -6.52
N ALA A 25 -15.30 20.02 -6.40
CA ALA A 25 -15.99 19.62 -5.18
C ALA A 25 -15.04 19.52 -3.97
N ARG A 26 -13.77 19.14 -4.17
CA ARG A 26 -12.76 19.00 -3.11
C ARG A 26 -12.55 20.27 -2.29
N ALA A 27 -12.71 21.44 -2.91
CA ALA A 27 -12.50 22.75 -2.27
C ALA A 27 -13.78 23.32 -1.63
N THR A 28 -14.93 22.67 -1.82
CA THR A 28 -16.22 23.19 -1.37
C THR A 28 -16.42 23.03 0.15
N PRO A 29 -17.28 23.87 0.76
CA PRO A 29 -17.72 23.68 2.15
C PRO A 29 -18.36 22.30 2.39
N TYR A 30 -19.03 21.73 1.39
CA TYR A 30 -19.67 20.42 1.50
C TYR A 30 -18.65 19.29 1.75
N MET A 31 -17.46 19.38 1.17
CA MET A 31 -16.39 18.40 1.43
C MET A 31 -15.86 18.48 2.87
N LYS A 32 -15.83 19.69 3.46
CA LYS A 32 -15.51 19.88 4.88
C LYS A 32 -16.62 19.30 5.77
N GLU A 33 -17.87 19.48 5.38
CA GLU A 33 -19.01 18.92 6.10
C GLU A 33 -19.04 17.39 6.04
N LEU A 34 -18.76 16.78 4.88
CA LEU A 34 -18.58 15.32 4.77
C LEU A 34 -17.50 14.81 5.72
N LYS A 35 -16.39 15.54 5.87
CA LYS A 35 -15.33 15.19 6.83
C LYS A 35 -15.84 15.25 8.28
N LYS A 36 -16.63 16.25 8.65
CA LYS A 36 -17.19 16.37 10.01
C LYS A 36 -18.17 15.23 10.34
N ARG A 37 -18.96 14.81 9.36
CA ARG A 37 -19.94 13.71 9.50
C ARG A 37 -19.32 12.32 9.34
N SER A 38 -18.06 12.25 8.88
CA SER A 38 -17.31 10.99 8.88
C SER A 38 -16.84 10.73 10.31
N GLY A 39 -17.32 9.66 10.92
CA GLY A 39 -16.80 9.16 12.20
C GLY A 39 -15.33 8.75 12.10
N LYS A 40 -14.70 8.42 13.23
CA LYS A 40 -13.30 7.95 13.29
C LYS A 40 -13.08 6.55 12.70
N GLY A 41 -14.05 6.01 11.95
CA GLY A 41 -14.08 4.64 11.45
C GLY A 41 -14.65 3.70 12.51
N SER A 42 -15.71 2.96 12.17
CA SER A 42 -16.24 1.92 13.06
C SER A 42 -15.37 0.66 12.98
N SER A 43 -15.21 -0.04 14.10
CA SER A 43 -14.68 -1.41 14.15
C SER A 43 -15.73 -2.47 13.77
N THR A 44 -17.02 -2.08 13.74
CA THR A 44 -18.13 -2.97 13.39
C THR A 44 -18.44 -2.90 11.90
N MET A 45 -18.73 -4.06 11.31
CA MET A 45 -19.03 -4.23 9.88
C MET A 45 -20.42 -3.73 9.47
N VAL A 46 -21.11 -3.00 10.35
CA VAL A 46 -22.44 -2.44 10.08
C VAL A 46 -22.26 -1.09 9.37
N GLU A 47 -22.90 -0.93 8.21
CA GLU A 47 -22.91 0.33 7.47
C GLU A 47 -23.64 1.41 8.28
N SER A 48 -22.90 2.18 9.08
CA SER A 48 -23.41 3.39 9.70
C SER A 48 -23.38 4.55 8.71
N ASN A 49 -24.22 5.57 8.96
CA ASN A 49 -24.19 6.81 8.19
C ASN A 49 -22.77 7.44 8.15
N GLU A 50 -22.02 7.31 9.24
CA GLU A 50 -20.64 7.77 9.34
C GLU A 50 -19.69 7.07 8.34
N THR A 51 -19.82 5.76 8.18
CA THR A 51 -18.99 5.02 7.21
C THR A 51 -19.40 5.34 5.76
N ASN A 52 -20.68 5.61 5.51
CA ASN A 52 -21.16 6.06 4.22
C ASN A 52 -20.62 7.46 3.86
N PHE A 53 -20.61 8.40 4.80
CA PHE A 53 -19.97 9.72 4.58
C PHE A 53 -18.47 9.60 4.33
N LEU A 54 -17.79 8.68 5.03
CA LEU A 54 -16.37 8.41 4.80
C LEU A 54 -16.12 7.85 3.39
N LYS A 55 -16.90 6.86 2.95
CA LYS A 55 -16.84 6.26 1.61
C LYS A 55 -17.10 7.31 0.53
N LEU A 56 -18.15 8.11 0.69
CA LEU A 56 -18.54 9.16 -0.25
C LEU A 56 -17.43 10.20 -0.42
N ARG A 57 -16.88 10.68 0.70
CA ARG A 57 -15.74 11.59 0.69
C ARG A 57 -14.51 10.97 0.01
N HIS A 58 -14.27 9.68 0.24
CA HIS A 58 -13.20 8.95 -0.42
C HIS A 58 -13.40 8.88 -1.94
N TYR A 59 -14.59 8.49 -2.41
CA TYR A 59 -14.89 8.35 -3.83
C TYR A 59 -14.85 9.67 -4.59
N ILE A 60 -15.43 10.75 -4.05
CA ILE A 60 -15.30 12.09 -4.64
C ILE A 60 -13.83 12.48 -4.76
N GLY A 61 -13.03 12.23 -3.72
CA GLY A 61 -11.60 12.50 -3.74
C GLY A 61 -10.83 11.66 -4.78
N ARG A 62 -11.26 10.41 -5.03
CA ARG A 62 -10.70 9.50 -6.03
C ARG A 62 -10.98 9.97 -7.45
N LEU A 63 -12.23 10.31 -7.76
CA LEU A 63 -12.61 10.89 -9.06
C LEU A 63 -11.80 12.17 -9.33
N GLY A 64 -11.76 13.07 -8.37
CA GLY A 64 -10.96 14.28 -8.44
C GLY A 64 -9.44 14.07 -8.39
N SER A 65 -8.92 12.84 -8.21
CA SER A 65 -7.47 12.59 -8.25
C SER A 65 -6.93 12.51 -9.67
N HIS A 66 -7.74 12.10 -10.65
CA HIS A 66 -7.34 12.00 -12.05
C HIS A 66 -7.01 13.38 -12.64
N VAL A 67 -7.90 14.35 -12.45
CA VAL A 67 -7.68 15.75 -12.86
C VAL A 67 -6.46 16.35 -12.13
N LYS A 68 -6.27 16.02 -10.85
CA LYS A 68 -5.09 16.47 -10.11
C LYS A 68 -3.81 15.91 -10.73
N ALA A 69 -3.77 14.61 -11.04
CA ALA A 69 -2.60 13.97 -11.63
C ALA A 69 -2.24 14.60 -12.98
N ALA A 70 -3.22 14.77 -13.88
CA ALA A 70 -3.01 15.42 -15.16
C ALA A 70 -2.44 16.84 -15.02
N ARG A 71 -3.02 17.65 -14.11
CA ARG A 71 -2.53 19.01 -13.83
C ARG A 71 -1.11 19.00 -13.25
N THR A 72 -0.79 18.06 -12.37
CA THR A 72 0.57 17.90 -11.83
C THR A 72 1.56 17.56 -12.93
N LEU A 73 1.23 16.63 -13.84
CA LEU A 73 2.10 16.26 -14.96
C LEU A 73 2.35 17.45 -15.90
N VAL A 74 1.32 18.21 -16.27
CA VAL A 74 1.49 19.42 -17.10
C VAL A 74 2.35 20.47 -16.40
N ALA A 75 2.18 20.67 -15.09
CA ALA A 75 3.01 21.59 -14.32
C ALA A 75 4.46 21.10 -14.22
N ALA A 76 4.67 19.78 -14.07
CA ALA A 76 6.00 19.17 -14.05
C ALA A 76 6.70 19.30 -15.40
N ALA A 77 6.00 19.05 -16.51
CA ALA A 77 6.55 19.20 -17.87
C ALA A 77 7.02 20.63 -18.17
N LYS A 78 6.30 21.64 -17.67
CA LYS A 78 6.73 23.04 -17.79
C LYS A 78 7.98 23.36 -16.97
N ARG A 79 8.17 22.69 -15.83
CA ARG A 79 9.28 22.94 -14.91
C ARG A 79 10.52 22.11 -15.26
N PHE A 80 10.32 20.91 -15.79
CA PHE A 80 11.35 19.93 -16.09
C PHE A 80 11.15 19.37 -17.50
N PRO A 81 11.27 20.20 -18.55
CA PRO A 81 10.96 19.79 -19.93
C PRO A 81 11.80 18.60 -20.38
N ALA A 82 13.05 18.50 -19.93
CA ALA A 82 13.95 17.39 -20.26
C ALA A 82 13.43 16.00 -19.83
N PHE A 83 12.57 15.89 -18.81
CA PHE A 83 11.98 14.59 -18.43
C PHE A 83 10.82 14.16 -19.32
N PHE A 84 10.34 15.07 -20.18
CA PHE A 84 9.22 14.85 -21.10
C PHE A 84 9.69 14.91 -22.55
N ASP A 85 10.99 15.03 -22.78
CA ASP A 85 11.63 14.95 -24.08
C ASP A 85 12.27 13.57 -24.24
N ASP A 86 12.09 12.96 -25.41
CA ASP A 86 12.63 11.64 -25.79
C ASP A 86 12.63 10.55 -24.69
N PHE A 87 11.48 10.34 -24.05
CA PHE A 87 11.33 9.32 -23.01
C PHE A 87 10.63 8.06 -23.51
N LYS A 88 11.07 6.91 -22.99
CA LYS A 88 10.43 5.62 -23.25
C LYS A 88 9.58 5.19 -22.06
N ILE A 89 8.37 4.72 -22.37
CA ILE A 89 7.52 4.03 -21.40
C ILE A 89 7.72 2.53 -21.54
N GLU A 90 8.13 1.88 -20.45
CA GLU A 90 8.22 0.43 -20.37
C GLU A 90 7.22 -0.14 -19.36
N CYS A 91 6.51 -1.18 -19.81
CA CYS A 91 5.53 -1.91 -19.02
C CYS A 91 6.09 -3.27 -18.63
N LEU A 92 6.13 -3.55 -17.33
CA LEU A 92 6.47 -4.89 -16.82
C LEU A 92 5.21 -5.72 -16.62
N PRO A 93 5.26 -7.04 -16.91
CA PRO A 93 4.14 -7.92 -16.64
C PRO A 93 3.88 -8.05 -15.14
N SER A 94 2.61 -8.18 -14.77
CA SER A 94 2.24 -8.54 -13.40
C SER A 94 2.69 -9.97 -13.09
N SER A 95 3.03 -10.25 -11.83
CA SER A 95 3.35 -11.61 -11.40
C SER A 95 2.16 -12.55 -11.60
N LYS A 96 2.43 -13.77 -12.04
CA LYS A 96 1.45 -14.85 -12.04
C LYS A 96 1.05 -15.20 -10.59
N PRO A 97 -0.21 -15.55 -10.33
CA PRO A 97 -0.59 -16.22 -9.10
C PRO A 97 0.28 -17.44 -8.86
N ASP A 98 0.47 -17.76 -7.58
CA ASP A 98 1.13 -18.99 -7.16
C ASP A 98 0.21 -19.78 -6.24
N GLU A 99 0.38 -21.10 -6.18
CA GLU A 99 -0.42 -22.03 -5.35
C GLU A 99 0.06 -22.08 -3.89
N LEU A 100 0.44 -20.92 -3.36
CA LEU A 100 0.72 -20.71 -1.94
C LEU A 100 -0.60 -20.59 -1.16
N PRO A 101 -0.68 -21.03 0.11
CA PRO A 101 0.42 -21.35 1.02
C PRO A 101 0.83 -22.84 1.02
N PRO A 102 2.02 -23.19 1.56
CA PRO A 102 2.34 -24.58 1.84
C PRO A 102 1.27 -25.22 2.74
N PRO A 103 1.07 -26.55 2.65
CA PRO A 103 0.10 -27.24 3.50
C PRO A 103 0.39 -26.98 4.98
N MET A 104 -0.67 -26.87 5.77
CA MET A 104 -0.51 -26.78 7.23
C MET A 104 0.15 -28.05 7.75
N ASP A 105 1.18 -27.89 8.57
CA ASP A 105 1.82 -28.97 9.30
C ASP A 105 1.27 -29.07 10.74
N GLU A 106 1.68 -30.11 11.48
CA GLU A 106 1.33 -30.29 12.90
C GLU A 106 1.81 -29.13 13.79
N LEU A 107 2.74 -28.31 13.29
CA LEU A 107 3.29 -27.14 13.97
C LEU A 107 2.51 -25.85 13.66
N THR A 108 1.52 -25.88 12.79
CA THR A 108 0.68 -24.72 12.41
C THR A 108 -0.46 -24.50 13.41
N THR A 109 -0.16 -24.62 14.70
CA THR A 109 -1.05 -24.32 15.82
C THR A 109 -0.73 -22.95 16.40
N LEU A 110 -1.68 -22.32 17.11
CA LEU A 110 -1.41 -21.04 17.79
C LEU A 110 -0.25 -21.16 18.79
N ASP A 111 -0.15 -22.31 19.47
CA ASP A 111 0.94 -22.61 20.40
C ASP A 111 2.29 -22.70 19.69
N GLY A 112 2.36 -23.49 18.62
CA GLY A 112 3.56 -23.64 17.80
C GLY A 112 4.00 -22.32 17.18
N ILE A 113 3.05 -21.49 16.74
CA ILE A 113 3.33 -20.16 16.18
C ILE A 113 3.96 -19.26 17.25
N VAL A 114 3.38 -19.17 18.45
CA VAL A 114 3.95 -18.37 19.56
C VAL A 114 5.35 -18.87 19.93
N GLY A 115 5.54 -20.19 20.00
CA GLY A 115 6.84 -20.81 20.25
C GLY A 115 7.90 -20.40 19.23
N ARG A 116 7.57 -20.38 17.94
CA ARG A 116 8.49 -19.93 16.86
C ARG A 116 8.72 -18.42 16.81
N MET A 117 7.80 -17.62 17.35
CA MET A 117 7.93 -16.16 17.36
C MET A 117 8.87 -15.66 18.46
N LEU A 118 8.94 -16.37 19.60
CA LEU A 118 9.77 -16.01 20.73
C LEU A 118 11.18 -16.61 20.57
N LYS A 119 12.20 -15.76 20.48
CA LYS A 119 13.61 -16.19 20.53
C LYS A 119 13.88 -16.90 21.87
N ASN A 120 14.87 -17.79 21.93
CA ASN A 120 15.23 -18.57 23.13
C ASN A 120 15.38 -17.71 24.40
N GLU A 121 15.84 -16.48 24.24
CA GLU A 121 16.02 -15.46 25.28
C GLU A 121 14.71 -15.08 26.01
N ASN A 122 13.56 -15.23 25.34
CA ASN A 122 12.23 -14.89 25.84
C ASN A 122 11.39 -16.11 26.23
N THR A 123 12.01 -17.29 26.39
CA THR A 123 11.30 -18.54 26.72
C THR A 123 10.47 -18.42 28.00
N SER A 124 10.93 -17.64 28.98
CA SER A 124 10.19 -17.38 30.22
C SER A 124 8.86 -16.65 30.02
N LYS A 125 8.69 -15.90 28.91
CA LYS A 125 7.46 -15.18 28.57
C LYS A 125 6.47 -16.03 27.75
N VAL A 126 6.86 -17.23 27.32
CA VAL A 126 6.02 -18.12 26.50
C VAL A 126 4.66 -18.40 27.18
N PRO A 127 4.57 -18.73 28.48
CA PRO A 127 3.27 -18.97 29.13
C PRO A 127 2.35 -17.74 29.09
N PHE A 128 2.91 -16.54 29.24
CA PHE A 128 2.15 -15.29 29.18
C PHE A 128 1.53 -15.09 27.79
N TYR A 129 2.33 -15.18 26.73
CA TYR A 129 1.84 -14.99 25.35
C TYR A 129 0.85 -16.07 24.93
N ARG A 130 1.04 -17.32 25.37
CA ARG A 130 0.08 -18.41 25.15
C ARG A 130 -1.27 -18.10 25.78
N ASN A 131 -1.28 -17.69 27.06
CA ASN A 131 -2.52 -17.36 27.77
C ASN A 131 -3.24 -16.17 27.13
N ALA A 132 -2.49 -15.11 26.77
CA ALA A 132 -3.05 -13.93 26.11
C ALA A 132 -3.63 -14.28 24.73
N LEU A 133 -2.91 -15.07 23.93
CA LEU A 133 -3.38 -15.48 22.61
C LEU A 133 -4.63 -16.39 22.69
N ASN A 134 -4.69 -17.32 23.64
CA ASN A 134 -5.87 -18.16 23.88
C ASN A 134 -7.10 -17.32 24.30
N ALA A 135 -6.89 -16.31 25.15
CA ALA A 135 -7.95 -15.38 25.54
C ALA A 135 -8.46 -14.55 24.35
N MET A 136 -7.58 -14.14 23.45
CA MET A 136 -7.95 -13.48 22.19
C MET A 136 -8.68 -14.44 21.25
N ASP A 137 -8.19 -15.67 21.09
CA ASP A 137 -8.74 -16.68 20.19
C ASP A 137 -10.17 -17.06 20.56
N THR A 138 -10.46 -17.18 21.86
CA THR A 138 -11.82 -17.45 22.35
C THR A 138 -12.83 -16.42 21.82
N LYS A 139 -12.43 -15.14 21.71
CA LYS A 139 -13.28 -14.04 21.26
C LYS A 139 -13.24 -13.80 19.76
N LEU A 140 -12.07 -13.97 19.15
CA LEU A 140 -11.79 -13.55 17.78
C LEU A 140 -11.70 -14.72 16.80
N GLN A 141 -11.68 -15.96 17.28
CA GLN A 141 -11.58 -17.19 16.49
C GLN A 141 -10.39 -17.12 15.52
N ILE A 142 -9.23 -16.74 16.03
CA ILE A 142 -7.98 -16.50 15.29
C ILE A 142 -7.53 -17.80 14.61
N TYR A 143 -7.49 -18.92 15.34
CA TYR A 143 -7.06 -20.20 14.78
C TYR A 143 -7.96 -20.65 13.64
N GLN A 144 -9.28 -20.63 13.85
CA GLN A 144 -10.22 -21.04 12.82
C GLN A 144 -10.13 -20.13 11.58
N ARG A 145 -9.95 -18.82 11.76
CA ARG A 145 -9.72 -17.90 10.64
C ARG A 145 -8.42 -18.19 9.91
N LEU A 146 -7.33 -18.45 10.63
CA LEU A 146 -6.05 -18.84 10.02
C LEU A 146 -6.23 -20.10 9.17
N LYS A 147 -6.84 -21.14 9.75
CA LYS A 147 -7.14 -22.40 9.07
C LYS A 147 -7.97 -22.17 7.80
N ASN A 148 -9.04 -21.39 7.88
CA ASN A 148 -9.90 -21.09 6.73
C ASN A 148 -9.12 -20.41 5.59
N GLU A 149 -8.13 -19.57 5.88
CA GLU A 149 -7.32 -18.92 4.85
C GLU A 149 -6.32 -19.87 4.20
N TYR A 150 -5.77 -20.84 4.94
CA TYR A 150 -4.93 -21.91 4.38
C TYR A 150 -5.74 -22.87 3.49
N GLU A 151 -6.98 -23.14 3.87
CA GLU A 151 -7.90 -24.03 3.12
C GLU A 151 -8.64 -23.28 1.99
N ASN A 152 -8.39 -21.99 1.79
CA ASN A 152 -9.10 -21.19 0.80
C ASN A 152 -8.56 -21.45 -0.61
N PRO A 153 -9.30 -22.15 -1.50
CA PRO A 153 -8.82 -22.46 -2.85
C PRO A 153 -8.78 -21.24 -3.78
N THR A 154 -9.31 -20.10 -3.33
CA THR A 154 -9.31 -18.84 -4.09
C THR A 154 -8.20 -17.88 -3.65
N LEU A 155 -7.44 -18.25 -2.61
CA LEU A 155 -6.29 -17.47 -2.20
C LEU A 155 -5.21 -17.59 -3.28
N MET A 156 -4.96 -16.48 -3.97
CA MET A 156 -4.05 -16.42 -5.11
C MET A 156 -2.95 -15.39 -4.84
N PRO A 157 -1.90 -15.73 -4.07
CA PRO A 157 -0.85 -14.79 -3.71
C PRO A 157 -0.13 -14.23 -4.93
N ARG A 158 0.12 -12.91 -4.88
CA ARG A 158 0.79 -12.17 -5.95
C ARG A 158 1.85 -11.23 -5.40
N VAL A 159 2.86 -10.97 -6.23
CA VAL A 159 3.81 -9.89 -6.01
C VAL A 159 3.12 -8.58 -6.37
N HIS A 160 3.17 -7.62 -5.47
CA HIS A 160 2.66 -6.29 -5.74
C HIS A 160 3.56 -5.52 -6.72
N ALA A 161 2.96 -4.62 -7.49
CA ALA A 161 3.65 -3.85 -8.54
C ALA A 161 4.88 -3.09 -8.04
N GLU A 162 4.81 -2.51 -6.84
CA GLU A 162 5.95 -1.78 -6.26
C GLU A 162 7.21 -2.65 -6.11
N LEU A 163 7.04 -3.93 -5.79
CA LEU A 163 8.17 -4.84 -5.61
C LEU A 163 8.69 -5.40 -6.93
N ILE A 164 7.80 -5.55 -7.92
CA ILE A 164 8.20 -5.92 -9.30
C ILE A 164 9.12 -4.85 -9.87
N LEU A 165 8.73 -3.57 -9.78
CA LEU A 165 9.56 -2.46 -10.23
C LEU A 165 10.86 -2.36 -9.44
N LEU A 166 10.79 -2.50 -8.11
CA LEU A 166 11.97 -2.41 -7.26
C LEU A 166 13.03 -3.45 -7.65
N GLU A 167 12.65 -4.72 -7.73
CA GLU A 167 13.59 -5.80 -8.07
C GLU A 167 14.11 -5.66 -9.50
N HIS A 168 13.28 -5.21 -10.43
CA HIS A 168 13.73 -4.94 -11.80
C HIS A 168 14.80 -3.85 -11.84
N PHE A 169 14.60 -2.73 -11.15
CA PHE A 169 15.59 -1.64 -11.09
C PHE A 169 16.87 -2.05 -10.39
N TYR A 170 16.73 -2.80 -9.29
CA TYR A 170 17.88 -3.27 -8.53
C TYR A 170 18.75 -4.24 -9.34
N LYS A 171 18.13 -5.24 -9.99
CA LYS A 171 18.86 -6.25 -10.78
C LYS A 171 19.47 -5.68 -12.05
N SER A 172 18.77 -4.76 -12.72
CA SER A 172 19.26 -4.13 -13.95
C SER A 172 20.30 -3.02 -13.68
N GLY A 173 20.47 -2.58 -12.43
CA GLY A 173 21.40 -1.50 -12.09
C GLY A 173 21.02 -0.16 -12.71
N TYR A 174 19.72 0.13 -12.86
CA TYR A 174 19.27 1.38 -13.44
C TYR A 174 19.58 2.57 -12.54
N ASP A 175 20.02 3.66 -13.18
CA ASP A 175 20.19 4.95 -12.54
C ASP A 175 18.83 5.62 -12.28
N PHE A 176 18.79 6.37 -11.18
CA PHE A 176 17.65 7.20 -10.82
C PHE A 176 18.01 8.66 -11.07
N VAL A 177 17.01 9.44 -11.52
CA VAL A 177 17.13 10.89 -11.63
C VAL A 177 17.58 11.46 -10.29
N ASP A 178 18.65 12.25 -10.31
CA ASP A 178 19.30 12.85 -9.13
C ASP A 178 19.68 11.83 -8.02
N GLY A 179 19.81 10.55 -8.37
CA GLY A 179 20.03 9.47 -7.41
C GLY A 179 18.83 9.19 -6.49
N ASP A 180 17.66 9.79 -6.75
CA ASP A 180 16.46 9.61 -5.94
C ASP A 180 15.78 8.28 -6.27
N LYS A 181 16.09 7.24 -5.48
CA LYS A 181 15.56 5.87 -5.63
C LYS A 181 14.09 5.73 -5.21
N TYR A 182 13.26 6.69 -5.61
CA TYR A 182 11.84 6.75 -5.33
C TYR A 182 11.04 5.96 -6.36
N ILE A 183 10.14 5.09 -5.89
CA ILE A 183 9.19 4.36 -6.73
C ILE A 183 7.79 4.94 -6.52
N GLY A 184 7.30 5.62 -7.55
CA GLY A 184 5.96 6.22 -7.56
C GLY A 184 4.86 5.16 -7.73
N CYS A 185 3.96 5.07 -6.75
CA CYS A 185 2.84 4.12 -6.75
C CYS A 185 1.48 4.83 -6.68
N SER A 186 0.45 4.22 -7.28
CA SER A 186 -0.93 4.77 -7.28
C SER A 186 -1.59 4.78 -5.88
N LYS A 187 -1.05 3.97 -4.96
CA LYS A 187 -1.43 3.87 -3.54
C LYS A 187 -0.15 3.84 -2.70
N PRO A 188 -0.19 4.27 -1.42
CA PRO A 188 0.86 3.95 -0.46
C PRO A 188 1.11 2.44 -0.41
N ALA A 189 2.31 2.03 0.02
CA ALA A 189 2.66 0.63 0.11
C ALA A 189 1.78 -0.11 1.12
N CYS A 190 1.50 -1.40 0.86
CA CYS A 190 0.93 -2.26 1.89
C CYS A 190 1.93 -2.53 3.01
N TYR A 191 1.47 -3.14 4.11
CA TYR A 191 2.32 -3.42 5.26
C TYR A 191 3.54 -4.30 4.85
N CYS A 192 3.32 -5.38 4.10
CA CYS A 192 4.39 -6.25 3.64
C CYS A 192 5.34 -5.54 2.67
N CYS A 193 4.83 -4.76 1.71
CA CYS A 193 5.67 -4.04 0.76
C CYS A 193 6.50 -2.94 1.43
N TYR A 194 5.93 -2.22 2.39
CA TYR A 194 6.66 -1.22 3.18
C TYR A 194 7.86 -1.84 3.89
N HIS A 195 7.67 -2.98 4.55
CA HIS A 195 8.76 -3.66 5.26
C HIS A 195 9.76 -4.31 4.30
N TYR A 196 9.30 -4.85 3.17
CA TYR A 196 10.19 -5.38 2.13
C TYR A 196 11.13 -4.30 1.61
N ILE A 197 10.57 -3.17 1.15
CA ILE A 197 11.34 -2.04 0.61
C ILE A 197 12.30 -1.48 1.68
N SER A 198 11.85 -1.40 2.93
CA SER A 198 12.69 -0.91 4.04
C SER A 198 13.85 -1.84 4.41
N ALA A 199 13.69 -3.14 4.21
CA ALA A 199 14.72 -4.15 4.50
C ALA A 199 15.66 -4.42 3.31
N HIS A 200 15.28 -3.96 2.12
CA HIS A 200 15.98 -4.21 0.86
C HIS A 200 17.33 -3.47 0.82
N PRO A 201 18.43 -4.13 0.36
CA PRO A 201 19.79 -3.56 0.39
C PRO A 201 20.04 -2.42 -0.61
N GLY A 202 19.18 -2.27 -1.62
CA GLY A 202 19.31 -1.27 -2.68
C GLY A 202 19.15 0.20 -2.26
N ASN A 203 18.90 0.50 -0.98
CA ASN A 203 18.72 1.85 -0.45
C ASN A 203 17.61 2.67 -1.16
N PHE A 204 16.49 2.02 -1.47
CA PHE A 204 15.33 2.68 -2.05
C PHE A 204 14.70 3.66 -1.06
N VAL A 205 14.08 4.73 -1.58
CA VAL A 205 13.34 5.66 -0.74
C VAL A 205 12.17 4.94 -0.10
N ARG A 206 12.08 5.02 1.22
CA ARG A 206 11.02 4.39 1.99
C ARG A 206 9.66 4.99 1.60
N PRO A 207 8.68 4.17 1.18
CA PRO A 207 7.38 4.68 0.76
C PRO A 207 6.52 5.04 1.97
N ALA A 208 5.52 5.88 1.77
CA ALA A 208 4.39 5.95 2.69
C ALA A 208 3.66 4.60 2.70
N SER A 209 3.02 4.26 3.83
CA SER A 209 2.22 3.02 3.95
C SER A 209 0.77 3.30 4.33
N HIS A 210 -0.14 2.47 3.82
CA HIS A 210 -1.51 2.39 4.33
C HIS A 210 -1.66 1.26 5.36
N ASN A 211 -0.59 0.57 5.78
CA ASN A 211 -0.63 -0.40 6.88
C ASN A 211 -1.68 -1.52 6.78
N LYS A 212 -2.17 -1.87 5.58
CA LYS A 212 -3.02 -3.05 5.41
C LYS A 212 -2.16 -4.26 5.11
N THR A 213 -2.51 -5.36 5.74
CA THR A 213 -1.96 -6.68 5.46
C THR A 213 -2.85 -7.36 4.43
N TYR A 214 -2.26 -7.78 3.31
CA TYR A 214 -2.93 -8.60 2.31
C TYR A 214 -2.42 -10.03 2.46
N LEU A 215 -3.34 -10.98 2.67
CA LEU A 215 -2.98 -12.40 2.79
C LEU A 215 -2.56 -12.99 1.44
N ALA A 216 -3.14 -12.49 0.33
CA ALA A 216 -2.74 -12.80 -1.04
C ALA A 216 -1.45 -12.06 -1.46
N TRP A 217 -0.51 -11.83 -0.54
CA TRP A 217 0.79 -11.23 -0.82
C TRP A 217 1.88 -12.30 -0.79
N ARG A 218 2.85 -12.21 -1.70
CA ARG A 218 4.08 -13.02 -1.68
C ARG A 218 5.30 -12.17 -2.04
N PRO A 219 6.52 -12.56 -1.58
CA PRO A 219 7.74 -11.87 -1.97
C PRO A 219 8.02 -12.07 -3.47
N PRO A 220 8.85 -11.21 -4.09
CA PRO A 220 9.30 -11.37 -5.46
C PRO A 220 9.89 -12.75 -5.76
N ASP A 221 9.72 -13.17 -7.02
CA ASP A 221 10.24 -14.44 -7.53
C ASP A 221 11.77 -14.45 -7.55
N VAL A 222 12.34 -15.60 -7.20
CA VAL A 222 13.76 -15.90 -7.40
C VAL A 222 13.83 -16.61 -8.75
N VAL A 223 14.63 -16.10 -9.67
CA VAL A 223 14.91 -16.79 -10.93
C VAL A 223 16.15 -17.64 -10.67
N ASP A 224 16.05 -18.94 -10.93
CA ASP A 224 17.04 -19.99 -10.56
C ASP A 224 18.36 -19.94 -11.37
N ASP A 225 18.65 -18.84 -12.05
CA ASP A 225 19.82 -18.74 -12.95
C ASP A 225 21.14 -18.37 -12.22
N ASP A 226 21.10 -18.10 -10.92
CA ASP A 226 22.31 -17.78 -10.15
C ASP A 226 22.95 -19.07 -9.60
N ALA A 227 24.02 -19.54 -10.25
CA ALA A 227 24.79 -20.74 -9.86
C ALA A 227 25.28 -20.74 -8.39
N GLU A 228 25.31 -19.59 -7.73
CA GLU A 228 25.76 -19.40 -6.35
C GLU A 228 24.60 -19.29 -5.33
N GLY A 229 23.34 -19.32 -5.77
CA GLY A 229 22.18 -19.14 -4.89
C GLY A 229 22.05 -17.72 -4.29
N SER A 230 22.74 -16.74 -4.87
CA SER A 230 22.74 -15.33 -4.46
C SER A 230 21.33 -14.73 -4.43
N ALA A 231 20.52 -14.95 -5.46
CA ALA A 231 19.14 -14.47 -5.51
C ALA A 231 18.26 -15.07 -4.40
N MET A 232 18.46 -16.36 -4.07
CA MET A 232 17.75 -17.00 -2.96
C MET A 232 18.16 -16.40 -1.61
N LYS A 233 19.47 -16.18 -1.41
CA LYS A 233 20.00 -15.51 -0.22
C LYS A 233 19.47 -14.08 -0.10
N HIS A 234 19.47 -13.30 -1.18
CA HIS A 234 18.91 -11.93 -1.24
C HIS A 234 17.46 -11.91 -0.75
N ARG A 235 16.59 -12.74 -1.32
CA ARG A 235 15.19 -12.82 -0.89
C ARG A 235 15.07 -13.26 0.56
N ARG A 236 15.80 -14.30 0.97
CA ARG A 236 15.78 -14.85 2.33
C ARG A 236 16.17 -13.80 3.36
N ASP A 237 17.22 -13.04 3.12
CA ASP A 237 17.74 -12.05 4.05
C ASP A 237 16.75 -10.89 4.25
N ILE A 238 16.07 -10.46 3.19
CA ILE A 238 14.99 -9.45 3.26
C ILE A 238 13.80 -10.00 4.05
N VAL A 239 13.31 -11.20 3.69
CA VAL A 239 12.15 -11.81 4.34
C VAL A 239 12.43 -12.07 5.82
N ASN A 240 13.64 -12.51 6.20
CA ASN A 240 14.01 -12.70 7.60
C ASN A 240 13.94 -11.38 8.39
N LYS A 241 14.45 -10.28 7.85
CA LYS A 241 14.31 -8.94 8.47
C LYS A 241 12.85 -8.52 8.61
N MET A 242 12.02 -8.79 7.60
CA MET A 242 10.58 -8.54 7.69
C MET A 242 9.94 -9.37 8.82
N VAL A 243 10.27 -10.65 8.90
CA VAL A 243 9.74 -11.57 9.92
C VAL A 243 10.09 -11.08 11.33
N GLU A 244 11.28 -10.54 11.57
CA GLU A 244 11.61 -9.94 12.88
C GLU A 244 10.68 -8.78 13.26
N LYS A 245 10.37 -7.90 12.29
CA LYS A 245 9.45 -6.79 12.53
C LYS A 245 8.02 -7.26 12.72
N ILE A 246 7.56 -8.21 11.90
CA ILE A 246 6.23 -8.84 12.03
C ILE A 246 6.08 -9.50 13.40
N ARG A 247 7.08 -10.26 13.85
CA ARG A 247 7.07 -10.89 15.18
C ARG A 247 6.89 -9.86 16.28
N THR A 248 7.64 -8.77 16.23
CA THR A 248 7.54 -7.67 17.20
C THR A 248 6.13 -7.10 17.23
N ASP A 249 5.57 -6.75 16.07
CA ASP A 249 4.25 -6.13 15.97
C ASP A 249 3.13 -7.08 16.44
N VAL A 250 3.23 -8.38 16.13
CA VAL A 250 2.25 -9.39 16.55
C VAL A 250 2.34 -9.64 18.07
N LEU A 251 3.54 -9.75 18.63
CA LEU A 251 3.71 -9.91 20.09
C LEU A 251 3.14 -8.71 20.85
N GLU A 252 3.41 -7.48 20.40
CA GLU A 252 2.80 -6.29 20.99
C GLU A 252 1.27 -6.30 20.90
N GLN A 253 0.72 -6.77 19.78
CA GLN A 253 -0.73 -6.89 19.61
C GLN A 253 -1.34 -7.90 20.57
N ILE A 254 -0.68 -9.04 20.79
CA ILE A 254 -1.09 -10.08 21.74
C ILE A 254 -1.01 -9.54 23.17
N GLU A 255 0.09 -8.89 23.54
CA GLU A 255 0.29 -8.31 24.87
C GLU A 255 -0.77 -7.26 25.21
N LYS A 256 -1.08 -6.37 24.25
CA LYS A 256 -2.13 -5.35 24.39
C LYS A 256 -3.55 -5.94 24.25
N GLN A 257 -3.67 -7.23 23.91
CA GLN A 257 -4.92 -7.90 23.54
C GLN A 257 -5.76 -7.08 22.56
N SER A 258 -5.09 -6.39 21.63
CA SER A 258 -5.74 -5.43 20.76
C SER A 258 -6.44 -6.15 19.60
N GLY A 259 -7.71 -5.80 19.39
CA GLY A 259 -8.53 -6.35 18.32
C GLY A 259 -8.10 -5.87 16.92
N ARG A 260 -8.94 -6.14 15.92
CA ARG A 260 -8.67 -5.74 14.54
C ARG A 260 -8.55 -4.21 14.43
N ARG A 261 -7.55 -3.74 13.68
CA ARG A 261 -7.43 -2.32 13.31
C ARG A 261 -8.68 -1.86 12.55
N HIS A 262 -9.07 -0.61 12.75
CA HIS A 262 -10.19 -0.01 12.03
C HIS A 262 -10.00 -0.09 10.50
N THR A 263 -11.10 -0.40 9.82
CA THR A 263 -11.15 -0.40 8.36
C THR A 263 -10.94 1.01 7.83
N HIS A 264 -9.99 1.16 6.92
CA HIS A 264 -9.72 2.43 6.25
C HIS A 264 -9.40 2.18 4.77
N PRO A 265 -9.52 3.19 3.89
CA PRO A 265 -9.16 3.06 2.48
C PRO A 265 -7.66 2.78 2.29
N ASP A 266 -7.31 1.98 1.28
CA ASP A 266 -5.89 1.73 0.92
C ASP A 266 -5.29 2.85 0.05
N SER A 267 -6.14 3.69 -0.53
CA SER A 267 -5.77 4.72 -1.49
C SER A 267 -5.83 6.10 -0.84
N THR A 268 -4.96 7.01 -1.30
CA THR A 268 -5.02 8.41 -0.89
C THR A 268 -5.73 9.25 -1.94
N THR A 269 -6.41 10.29 -1.50
CA THR A 269 -7.06 11.27 -2.39
C THR A 269 -6.36 12.64 -2.33
N GLY A 270 -5.31 12.76 -1.50
CA GLY A 270 -4.73 14.04 -1.10
C GLY A 270 -5.68 14.93 -0.28
N ILE A 271 -6.79 14.36 0.21
CA ILE A 271 -7.78 15.01 1.10
C ILE A 271 -7.97 14.16 2.36
N THR A 272 -7.90 12.83 2.23
CA THR A 272 -7.82 11.84 3.31
C THR A 272 -6.37 11.71 3.79
N ALA A 273 -6.15 11.71 5.11
CA ALA A 273 -4.83 11.45 5.69
C ALA A 273 -4.48 9.96 5.51
N SER A 274 -3.22 9.68 5.18
CA SER A 274 -2.61 8.38 5.46
C SER A 274 -2.21 8.35 6.93
N VAL A 275 -2.22 7.16 7.54
CA VAL A 275 -1.56 6.96 8.83
C VAL A 275 -0.07 7.17 8.60
N ALA A 276 0.48 8.26 9.11
CA ALA A 276 1.94 8.41 9.21
C ALA A 276 2.44 7.33 10.16
N VAL A 277 3.38 6.51 9.69
CA VAL A 277 4.15 5.66 10.59
C VAL A 277 5.29 6.55 11.06
N ASP A 278 5.14 7.15 12.24
CA ASP A 278 6.24 7.85 12.88
C ASP A 278 7.29 6.80 13.26
N GLY A 279 8.33 6.67 12.42
CA GLY A 279 9.61 6.13 12.83
C GLY A 279 10.42 7.26 13.47
N PRO A 280 11.24 6.99 14.50
CA PRO A 280 12.10 8.00 15.07
C PRO A 280 13.15 8.40 14.01
N HIS A 281 13.15 9.69 13.66
CA HIS A 281 14.12 10.41 12.81
C HIS A 281 13.95 10.32 11.28
N GLY A 282 13.44 11.42 10.69
CA GLY A 282 13.54 11.78 9.27
C GLY A 282 12.86 13.15 9.02
N PRO A 283 13.44 14.07 8.22
CA PRO A 283 13.06 15.48 8.23
C PRO A 283 11.74 15.74 7.50
N SER A 284 10.96 16.65 8.07
CA SER A 284 9.68 17.16 7.56
C SER A 284 9.87 17.91 6.23
N GLY A 285 9.51 17.27 5.11
CA GLY A 285 9.35 17.94 3.82
C GLY A 285 8.01 18.69 3.74
N SER A 286 8.06 20.02 3.76
CA SER A 286 6.90 20.91 3.67
C SER A 286 6.16 20.78 2.33
N ARG A 287 4.86 20.50 2.37
CA ARG A 287 3.96 20.54 1.20
C ARG A 287 3.63 21.99 0.82
N GLN A 288 4.21 22.52 -0.25
CA GLN A 288 3.70 23.73 -0.89
C GLN A 288 2.60 23.38 -1.91
N THR A 289 1.45 24.05 -1.80
CA THR A 289 0.33 23.93 -2.73
C THR A 289 0.35 25.09 -3.73
N PHE A 290 0.38 24.80 -5.03
CA PHE A 290 0.27 25.81 -6.09
C PHE A 290 -0.92 25.53 -7.03
N ARG A 291 -1.58 26.62 -7.46
CA ARG A 291 -2.86 26.64 -8.19
C ARG A 291 -2.60 27.23 -9.58
N VAL A 292 -2.90 26.50 -10.66
CA VAL A 292 -2.81 27.01 -12.04
C VAL A 292 -4.04 26.56 -12.86
N ARG A 293 -4.53 27.48 -13.70
CA ARG A 293 -5.74 27.38 -14.56
C ARG A 293 -5.51 26.51 -15.81
N SER A 294 -6.61 25.92 -16.28
CA SER A 294 -6.71 24.81 -17.24
C SER A 294 -6.93 25.23 -18.70
N SER A 295 -6.48 24.38 -19.62
CA SER A 295 -7.12 24.09 -20.91
C SER A 295 -6.86 22.62 -21.30
N GLN A 296 -7.72 22.10 -22.17
CA GLN A 296 -8.19 20.71 -22.33
C GLN A 296 -7.14 19.70 -22.85
N PHE A 297 -7.34 18.39 -22.60
CA PHE A 297 -7.27 17.26 -23.57
C PHE A 297 -7.34 15.88 -22.87
N SER A 298 -7.72 14.86 -23.65
CA SER A 298 -8.27 13.55 -23.25
C SER A 298 -7.31 12.39 -23.54
N THR A 299 -7.32 11.34 -22.71
CA THR A 299 -7.59 9.90 -23.05
C THR A 299 -6.88 8.89 -22.12
N ASN A 300 -7.48 7.70 -22.07
CA ASN A 300 -7.24 6.52 -21.22
C ASN A 300 -6.05 5.65 -21.65
N SER A 301 -5.33 5.05 -20.68
CA SER A 301 -4.86 3.65 -20.77
C SER A 301 -4.36 3.14 -19.41
N ARG A 302 -4.62 1.85 -19.13
CA ARG A 302 -4.16 1.11 -17.96
C ARG A 302 -2.83 0.42 -18.29
N GLY A 303 -1.74 0.95 -17.75
CA GLY A 303 -0.40 0.36 -17.78
C GLY A 303 0.41 0.86 -16.58
N ILE A 304 1.39 0.09 -16.13
CA ILE A 304 2.39 0.58 -15.17
C ILE A 304 3.44 1.29 -16.02
N VAL A 305 3.53 2.60 -15.82
CA VAL A 305 4.35 3.50 -16.63
C VAL A 305 5.67 3.75 -15.90
N THR A 306 6.77 3.41 -16.55
CA THR A 306 8.12 3.72 -16.07
C THR A 306 8.78 4.68 -17.06
N VAL A 307 9.44 5.73 -16.59
CA VAL A 307 10.22 6.66 -17.42
C VAL A 307 11.69 6.29 -17.24
N VAL A 308 12.35 5.87 -18.31
CA VAL A 308 13.81 5.65 -18.34
C VAL A 308 14.42 6.75 -19.22
N PRO A 309 15.25 7.66 -18.69
CA PRO A 309 15.98 8.60 -19.53
C PRO A 309 17.12 7.87 -20.24
N ASP A 310 17.25 8.13 -21.54
CA ASP A 310 18.38 7.62 -22.31
C ASP A 310 19.69 8.27 -21.85
N ARG A 311 20.75 7.46 -21.87
CA ARG A 311 22.08 7.78 -21.36
C ARG A 311 22.54 9.16 -21.84
N VAL A 312 22.75 10.09 -20.91
CA VAL A 312 23.59 11.26 -21.16
C VAL A 312 25.02 10.74 -21.34
N ARG A 313 25.44 10.59 -22.60
CA ARG A 313 26.86 10.50 -22.94
C ARG A 313 27.48 11.84 -22.57
N LEU A 314 28.35 11.84 -21.56
CA LEU A 314 29.43 12.82 -21.45
C LEU A 314 30.47 12.56 -22.54
#